data_AF-Q4SGY2-F1
#
_entry.id   AF-Q4SGY2-F1
#
_cell.length_a   1.000
_cell.length_b   1.000
_cell.length_c   1.000
_cell.angle_alpha   90.00
_cell.angle_beta   90.00
_cell.angle_gamma   90.00
#
_symmetry.space_group_name_H-M   'P 1'
#
loop_
_entity.id
_entity.type
_entity.pdbx_description
1 polymer ?
#
loop_
_entity_poly.entity_id
_entity_poly.type
_entity_poly.pdbx_seq_one_letter_code
_entity_poly.pdbx_strand_id
1 'polypeptide(L)' 'MEKFFKDPLKFDPDRFHPDAPKPYYCYFPFALGPRSCLGQNFAQMEAKVVMAKLIQRFDFTLLPGTVV' A
#
# COMPACT_ATOMS: atom_id res chain seq x y z
N MET A 1 11.30 6.51 11.21
CA MET A 1 10.97 5.36 10.34
C MET A 1 12.16 4.45 10.08
N GLU A 2 13.38 4.98 9.97
CA GLU A 2 14.59 4.19 9.70
C GLU A 2 14.82 3.01 10.65
N LYS A 3 14.40 3.15 11.92
CA LYS A 3 14.43 2.07 12.92
C LYS A 3 13.59 0.83 12.52
N PHE A 4 12.54 1.01 11.71
CA PHE A 4 11.57 -0.04 11.37
C PHE A 4 11.61 -0.44 9.89
N PHE A 5 11.98 0.49 9.02
CA PHE A 5 12.07 0.28 7.58
C PHE A 5 13.39 0.85 7.08
N LYS A 6 14.22 0.00 6.46
CA LYS A 6 15.41 0.44 5.71
C LYS A 6 14.97 1.40 4.61
N ASP A 7 15.70 2.49 4.37
CA ASP A 7 15.40 3.48 3.34
C ASP A 7 13.90 3.85 3.30
N PRO A 8 13.35 4.43 4.38
CA PRO A 8 11.91 4.48 4.60
C PRO A 8 11.13 5.35 3.61
N LEU A 9 11.81 6.27 2.91
CA LEU A 9 11.23 7.12 1.87
C LEU A 9 11.21 6.44 0.49
N LYS A 10 11.91 5.31 0.32
CA LYS A 10 11.87 4.53 -0.92
C LYS A 10 10.56 3.76 -1.00
N PHE A 11 9.81 3.94 -2.08
CA PHE A 11 8.69 3.08 -2.42
C PHE A 11 9.21 1.73 -2.92
N ASP A 12 8.96 0.67 -2.14
CA ASP A 12 9.57 -0.65 -2.33
C ASP A 12 8.55 -1.76 -1.97
N PRO A 13 7.82 -2.28 -2.97
CA PRO A 13 6.79 -3.30 -2.76
C PRO A 13 7.30 -4.62 -2.18
N ASP A 14 8.58 -4.97 -2.39
CA ASP A 14 9.15 -6.25 -1.96
C ASP A 14 9.21 -6.40 -0.44
N ARG A 15 9.08 -5.29 0.31
CA ARG A 15 8.92 -5.30 1.77
C ARG A 15 7.68 -6.06 2.24
N PHE A 16 6.72 -6.28 1.36
CA PHE A 16 5.47 -7.00 1.63
C PHE A 16 5.35 -8.32 0.84
N HIS A 17 6.46 -8.79 0.25
CA HIS A 17 6.51 -10.10 -0.41
C HIS A 17 6.13 -11.23 0.57
N PRO A 18 5.50 -12.34 0.12
CA PRO A 18 5.15 -13.46 0.99
C PRO A 18 6.31 -14.03 1.82
N ASP A 19 7.53 -14.00 1.28
CA ASP A 19 8.75 -14.48 1.93
C ASP A 19 9.43 -13.43 2.83
N ALA A 20 8.95 -12.19 2.82
CA ALA A 20 9.50 -11.12 3.65
C ALA A 20 8.96 -11.21 5.09
N PRO A 21 9.75 -10.81 6.11
CA PRO A 21 9.25 -10.72 7.48
C PRO A 21 8.11 -9.70 7.55
N LYS A 22 6.97 -10.09 8.14
CA LYS A 22 5.83 -9.18 8.32
C LYS A 22 6.19 -8.04 9.29
N PRO A 23 5.83 -6.78 8.97
CA PRO A 23 6.03 -5.66 9.89
C PRO A 23 5.28 -5.89 11.21
N TYR A 24 5.99 -5.85 12.34
CA TYR A 24 5.41 -6.08 13.67
C TYR A 24 5.13 -4.74 14.37
N TYR A 25 3.85 -4.36 14.49
CA TYR A 25 3.40 -3.12 15.14
C TYR A 25 4.05 -1.82 14.61
N CYS A 26 4.59 -1.83 13.40
CA CYS A 26 5.13 -0.64 12.73
C CYS A 26 4.41 -0.31 11.41
N TYR A 27 3.37 -1.08 11.05
CA TYR A 27 2.50 -0.85 9.89
C TYR A 27 1.08 -1.33 10.19
N PHE A 28 0.13 -0.40 10.25
CA PHE A 28 -1.27 -0.67 10.60
C PHE A 28 -2.21 0.32 9.90
N PRO A 29 -2.27 0.33 8.55
CA PRO A 29 -3.07 1.30 7.78
C PRO A 29 -4.57 1.20 8.07
N PHE A 30 -5.04 0.08 8.62
CA PHE A 30 -6.41 -0.16 9.02
C PHE A 30 -6.59 -0.25 10.55
N ALA A 31 -5.65 0.31 11.31
CA ALA A 31 -5.52 0.16 12.77
C ALA A 31 -5.42 -1.33 13.21
N LEU A 32 -5.45 -1.57 14.52
CA LEU A 32 -5.36 -2.91 15.12
C LEU A 32 -6.36 -3.04 16.28
N GLY A 33 -6.67 -4.27 16.66
CA GLY A 33 -7.54 -4.57 17.80
C GLY A 33 -9.03 -4.35 17.53
N PRO A 34 -9.86 -4.24 18.58
CA PRO A 34 -11.33 -4.23 18.47
C PRO A 34 -11.90 -3.04 17.68
N ARG A 35 -11.08 -2.01 17.43
CA ARG A 35 -11.45 -0.79 16.71
C ARG A 35 -10.74 -0.66 15.37
N SER A 36 -10.19 -1.76 14.85
CA SER A 36 -9.68 -1.80 13.47
C SER A 36 -10.79 -1.47 12.47
N CYS A 37 -10.40 -1.01 11.29
CA CYS A 37 -11.34 -0.64 10.24
C CYS A 37 -12.22 -1.83 9.85
N LEU A 38 -13.53 -1.72 10.09
CA LEU A 38 -14.52 -2.72 9.70
C LEU A 38 -14.53 -2.95 8.18
N GLY A 39 -14.22 -1.91 7.41
CA GLY A 39 -14.19 -1.94 5.95
C GLY A 39 -12.88 -2.43 5.33
N GLN A 40 -11.91 -2.93 6.10
CA GLN A 40 -10.59 -3.33 5.55
C GLN A 40 -10.71 -4.27 4.34
N ASN A 41 -11.49 -5.35 4.47
CA ASN A 41 -11.63 -6.32 3.38
C ASN A 41 -12.38 -5.74 2.19
N PHE A 42 -13.40 -4.91 2.44
CA PHE A 42 -14.14 -4.22 1.39
C PHE A 42 -13.22 -3.29 0.61
N ALA A 43 -12.50 -2.40 1.30
CA ALA A 43 -11.59 -1.44 0.69
C ALA A 43 -10.46 -2.12 -0.09
N GLN A 44 -9.89 -3.22 0.43
CA GLN A 44 -8.86 -3.98 -0.28
C GLN A 44 -9.40 -4.63 -1.55
N MET A 45 -10.63 -5.15 -1.53
CA MET A 45 -11.27 -5.73 -2.72
C MET A 45 -11.56 -4.64 -3.76
N GLU A 46 -12.20 -3.55 -3.34
CA GLU A 46 -12.52 -2.41 -4.19
C GLU A 46 -11.27 -1.85 -4.86
N ALA A 47 -10.23 -1.54 -4.07
CA ALA A 47 -8.98 -0.99 -4.58
C ALA A 47 -8.30 -1.94 -5.59
N LYS A 48 -8.27 -3.26 -5.32
CA LYS A 48 -7.70 -4.24 -6.25
C LYS A 48 -8.49 -4.28 -7.56
N VAL A 49 -9.81 -4.27 -7.52
CA VAL A 49 -10.66 -4.30 -8.73
C VAL A 49 -10.44 -3.04 -9.55
N VAL A 50 -10.46 -1.86 -8.92
CA VAL A 50 -10.23 -0.57 -9.60
C VAL A 50 -8.84 -0.55 -10.22
N MET A 51 -7.78 -0.82 -9.44
CA MET A 51 -6.41 -0.80 -9.94
C MET A 51 -6.18 -1.81 -11.07
N ALA A 52 -6.71 -3.02 -10.95
CA ALA A 52 -6.61 -4.02 -12.02
C ALA A 52 -7.27 -3.53 -13.32
N LYS A 53 -8.42 -2.85 -13.24
CA LYS A 53 -9.11 -2.31 -14.42
C LYS A 53 -8.39 -1.11 -15.02
N LEU A 54 -7.82 -0.23 -14.19
CA LEU A 54 -7.04 0.92 -14.66
C LEU A 54 -5.80 0.45 -15.42
N ILE A 55 -5.00 -0.44 -14.82
CA ILE A 55 -3.76 -0.98 -15.42
C ILE A 55 -4.07 -1.83 -16.67
N GLN A 56 -5.21 -2.54 -16.71
CA GLN A 56 -5.60 -3.34 -17.88
C GLN A 56 -5.95 -2.49 -19.11
N ARG A 57 -6.41 -1.25 -18.94
CA ARG A 57 -7.12 -0.51 -20.00
C ARG A 57 -6.53 0.85 -20.34
N PHE A 58 -5.65 1.40 -19.50
CA PHE A 58 -5.17 2.76 -19.65
C PHE A 58 -3.67 2.84 -19.37
N ASP A 59 -3.01 3.71 -20.11
CA ASP A 59 -1.64 4.16 -19.83
C ASP A 59 -1.69 5.56 -19.21
N PHE A 60 -1.02 5.74 -18.08
CA PHE A 60 -1.04 6.98 -17.32
C PHE A 60 0.25 7.75 -17.54
N THR A 61 0.13 9.05 -17.87
CA THR A 61 1.25 9.99 -17.88
C THR A 61 0.90 11.15 -16.97
N LEU A 62 1.82 11.49 -16.06
CA LEU A 62 1.65 12.64 -15.19
C LEU A 62 1.84 13.94 -15.99
N LEU A 63 1.07 14.98 -15.66
CA LEU A 63 1.24 16.26 -16.32
C LEU A 63 2.60 16.89 -15.97
N PRO A 64 3.28 17.53 -16.95
CA PRO A 64 4.53 18.22 -16.69
C PRO A 64 4.42 19.23 -15.55
N GLY A 65 5.41 19.25 -14.65
CA GLY A 65 5.45 20.16 -13.50
C GLY A 65 4.63 19.70 -12.29
N THR A 66 3.98 18.53 -12.36
CA THR A 66 3.37 17.93 -11.16
C THR A 66 4.47 17.42 -10.22
N VAL A 67 4.43 17.86 -8.95
CA VAL A 67 5.35 17.41 -7.91
C VAL A 67 4.69 16.26 -7.14
N VAL A 68 5.42 15.14 -6.98
CA VAL A 68 4.99 13.93 -6.24
C VAL A 68 5.81 13.80 -4.97
#